data_AF-A0A934ZRN4-F1
#
_entry.id   AF-A0A934ZRN4-F1
#
_cell.length_a   1.000
_cell.length_b   1.000
_cell.length_c   1.000
_cell.angle_alpha   90.00
_cell.angle_beta   90.00
_cell.angle_gamma   90.00
#
_symmetry.space_group_name_H-M   'P 1'
#
loop_
_entity.id
_entity.type
_entity.pdbx_description
1 polymer ?
#
loop_
_entity_poly.entity_id
_entity_poly.type
_entity_poly.pdbx_seq_one_letter_code
_entity_poly.pdbx_strand_id
1 'polypeptide(L)'
;MRALALTAVLLATPLAAAQNVPARESAARAPSPRDQSLLQGVEAYRQQRWDAAIASFREAARLDNASALPQLYLGYTAASRGDAASAQGFFREALRLATVAADEPGQARARIARVAP
;
A
#
# COMPACT_ATOMS: atom_id res chain seq x y z
N MET A 1 60.04 -20.58 36.97
CA MET A 1 58.68 -20.87 37.48
C MET A 1 57.70 -20.63 36.34
N ARG A 2 57.18 -21.70 35.72
CA ARG A 2 56.25 -21.64 34.58
C ARG A 2 54.83 -21.78 35.13
N ALA A 3 54.03 -20.72 35.03
CA ALA A 3 52.61 -20.78 35.40
C ALA A 3 51.85 -21.56 34.33
N LEU A 4 51.23 -22.64 34.77
CA LEU A 4 50.37 -23.53 34.00
C LEU A 4 49.01 -22.89 33.71
N ALA A 5 48.58 -23.10 32.47
CA ALA A 5 47.22 -23.24 31.96
C ALA A 5 46.03 -22.77 32.83
N LEU A 6 45.29 -21.79 32.30
CA LEU A 6 43.83 -21.76 32.44
C LEU A 6 43.24 -21.17 31.15
N THR A 7 42.91 -22.07 30.23
CA THR A 7 42.02 -21.82 29.09
C THR A 7 40.60 -21.59 29.63
N ALA A 8 40.18 -20.33 29.69
CA ALA A 8 38.77 -19.97 29.85
C ALA A 8 38.23 -19.51 28.50
N VAL A 9 37.81 -20.48 27.68
CA VAL A 9 36.87 -20.22 26.58
C VAL A 9 35.51 -20.03 27.23
N LEU A 10 35.05 -18.79 27.36
CA LEU A 10 33.64 -18.49 27.58
C LEU A 10 33.18 -17.57 26.43
N LEU A 11 32.45 -18.17 25.49
CA LEU A 11 31.78 -17.51 24.38
C LEU A 11 30.71 -16.56 24.93
N ALA A 12 31.05 -15.29 25.11
CA ALA A 12 30.06 -14.23 25.22
C ALA A 12 29.67 -13.80 23.79
N THR A 13 28.67 -14.47 23.23
CA THR A 13 27.97 -13.99 22.03
C THR A 13 27.46 -12.57 22.29
N PRO A 14 27.70 -11.58 21.41
CA PRO A 14 26.99 -10.31 21.51
C PRO A 14 25.53 -10.58 21.12
N LEU A 15 24.66 -10.68 22.12
CA LEU A 15 23.22 -10.68 21.89
C LEU A 15 22.88 -9.31 21.33
N ALA A 16 22.69 -9.28 20.01
CA ALA A 16 22.18 -8.19 19.19
C ALA A 16 21.68 -7.00 20.01
N ALA A 17 22.57 -6.03 20.23
CA ALA A 17 22.14 -4.68 20.54
C ALA A 17 21.17 -4.30 19.43
N ALA A 18 19.92 -4.11 19.84
CA ALA A 18 18.79 -3.73 19.02
C ALA A 18 19.30 -2.84 17.89
N GLN A 19 19.15 -3.36 16.67
CA GLN A 19 19.37 -2.58 15.47
C GLN A 19 18.51 -1.36 15.64
N ASN A 20 19.18 -0.27 15.97
CA ASN A 20 18.64 1.07 16.10
C ASN A 20 18.07 1.34 14.72
N VAL A 21 16.79 0.99 14.51
CA VAL A 21 16.10 1.14 13.24
C VAL A 21 16.21 2.64 13.00
N PRO A 22 17.07 3.10 12.07
CA PRO A 22 17.16 4.52 11.84
C PRO A 22 15.76 4.89 11.40
N ALA A 23 15.18 5.83 12.14
CA ALA A 23 13.95 6.47 11.80
C ALA A 23 14.00 6.73 10.28
N ARG A 24 13.28 5.92 9.51
CA ARG A 24 12.99 6.17 8.09
C ARG A 24 11.98 7.30 8.01
N GLU A 25 12.18 8.31 8.85
CA GLU A 25 11.48 9.55 8.90
C GLU A 25 12.05 10.42 7.79
N SER A 26 11.14 10.91 6.96
CA SER A 26 11.16 12.31 6.57
C SER A 26 12.12 12.69 5.44
N ALA A 27 12.12 11.92 4.36
CA ALA A 27 12.31 12.49 3.03
C ALA A 27 11.23 11.91 2.12
N ALA A 28 10.50 12.80 1.42
CA ALA A 28 9.43 12.45 0.50
C ALA A 28 9.88 11.34 -0.45
N ARG A 29 9.53 10.09 -0.13
CA ARG A 29 9.78 8.96 -1.01
C ARG A 29 8.94 9.24 -2.25
N ALA A 30 9.57 9.21 -3.42
CA ALA A 30 8.87 9.38 -4.68
C ALA A 30 7.58 8.53 -4.66
N PRO A 31 6.45 9.06 -5.19
CA PRO A 31 5.20 8.32 -5.24
C PRO A 31 5.46 6.94 -5.82
N SER A 32 4.91 5.89 -5.19
CA SER A 32 5.04 4.56 -5.79
C SER A 32 4.39 4.56 -7.19
N PRO A 33 4.78 3.67 -8.11
CA PRO A 33 4.12 3.58 -9.42
C PRO A 33 2.60 3.45 -9.30
N ARG A 34 2.13 2.72 -8.28
CA ARG A 34 0.71 2.59 -7.94
C ARG A 34 0.10 3.94 -7.58
N ASP A 35 0.76 4.73 -6.74
CA ASP A 35 0.25 6.04 -6.32
C ASP A 35 0.28 7.03 -7.50
N GLN A 36 1.29 6.94 -8.37
CA GLN A 36 1.36 7.73 -9.58
C GLN A 36 0.18 7.43 -10.52
N SER A 37 -0.11 6.15 -10.79
CA SER A 37 -1.29 5.76 -11.59
C SER A 37 -2.61 6.19 -10.93
N LEU A 38 -2.69 6.12 -9.59
CA LEU A 38 -3.86 6.59 -8.86
C LEU A 38 -4.06 8.10 -9.04
N LEU A 39 -3.00 8.90 -8.88
CA LEU A 39 -3.05 10.35 -9.03
C LEU A 39 -3.40 10.76 -10.48
N GLN A 40 -2.83 10.08 -11.48
CA GLN A 40 -3.19 10.28 -12.88
C GLN A 40 -4.68 9.99 -13.12
N GLY A 41 -5.20 8.92 -12.52
CA GLY A 41 -6.62 8.59 -12.60
C GLY A 41 -7.51 9.65 -11.96
N VAL A 42 -7.14 10.15 -10.77
CA VAL A 42 -7.88 11.22 -10.08
C VAL A 42 -7.90 12.49 -10.94
N GLU A 43 -6.77 12.87 -11.53
CA GLU A 43 -6.71 14.05 -12.38
C GLU A 43 -7.56 13.89 -13.65
N ALA A 44 -7.48 12.73 -14.31
CA ALA A 44 -8.34 12.43 -15.45
C ALA A 44 -9.84 12.43 -15.08
N TYR A 45 -10.20 11.92 -13.90
CA TYR A 45 -11.58 11.94 -13.39
C TYR A 45 -12.08 13.37 -13.17
N ARG A 46 -11.26 14.23 -12.55
CA ARG A 46 -11.60 15.66 -12.35
C ARG A 46 -11.82 16.39 -13.66
N GLN A 47 -11.09 16.00 -14.70
CA GLN A 47 -11.23 16.53 -16.06
C GLN A 47 -12.33 15.83 -16.87
N GLN A 48 -13.11 14.94 -16.25
CA GLN A 48 -14.18 14.16 -16.88
C GLN A 48 -13.72 13.27 -18.05
N ARG A 49 -12.43 12.94 -18.11
CA ARG A 49 -11.85 12.04 -19.10
C ARG A 49 -11.99 10.60 -18.61
N TRP A 50 -13.22 10.10 -18.62
CA TRP A 50 -13.60 8.84 -17.99
C TRP A 50 -12.77 7.64 -18.44
N ASP A 51 -12.47 7.52 -19.73
CA ASP A 51 -11.68 6.39 -20.25
C ASP A 51 -10.23 6.43 -19.78
N ALA A 52 -9.62 7.61 -19.72
CA ALA A 52 -8.27 7.80 -19.20
C ALA A 52 -8.20 7.53 -17.69
N ALA A 53 -9.23 7.97 -16.95
CA ALA A 53 -9.37 7.68 -15.52
C ALA A 53 -9.49 6.18 -15.26
N ILE A 54 -10.37 5.48 -16.00
CA ILE A 54 -10.52 4.02 -15.91
C ILE A 54 -9.20 3.30 -16.20
N ALA A 55 -8.48 3.70 -17.25
CA ALA A 55 -7.19 3.09 -17.59
C ALA A 55 -6.17 3.23 -16.45
N SER A 56 -6.07 4.43 -15.88
CA SER A 56 -5.12 4.75 -14.81
C SER A 56 -5.47 4.02 -13.51
N PHE A 57 -6.75 3.96 -13.14
CA PHE A 57 -7.20 3.22 -11.96
C PHE A 57 -7.06 1.71 -12.12
N ARG A 58 -7.27 1.16 -13.33
CA ARG A 58 -6.99 -0.25 -13.60
C ARG A 58 -5.51 -0.58 -13.44
N GLU A 59 -4.63 0.31 -13.87
CA GLU A 59 -3.19 0.13 -13.66
C GLU A 59 -2.82 0.18 -12.18
N ALA A 60 -3.36 1.14 -11.43
CA ALA A 60 -3.19 1.19 -9.97
C ALA A 60 -3.70 -0.11 -9.28
N ALA A 61 -4.81 -0.68 -9.75
CA ALA A 61 -5.34 -1.95 -9.26
C ALA A 61 -4.47 -3.16 -9.59
N ARG A 62 -3.80 -3.17 -10.76
CA ARG A 62 -2.83 -4.23 -11.11
C ARG A 62 -1.59 -4.17 -10.23
N LEU A 63 -1.14 -2.96 -9.90
CA LEU A 63 0.05 -2.73 -9.10
C LEU A 63 -0.16 -3.04 -7.60
N ASP A 64 -1.38 -2.89 -7.07
CA ASP A 64 -1.76 -3.36 -5.73
C ASP A 64 -3.17 -3.98 -5.76
N ASN A 65 -3.21 -5.28 -6.01
CA ASN A 65 -4.45 -6.06 -6.14
C ASN A 65 -5.26 -6.19 -4.84
N ALA A 66 -4.66 -5.89 -3.70
CA ALA A 66 -5.29 -5.94 -2.39
C ALA A 66 -5.75 -4.55 -1.91
N SER A 67 -5.59 -3.52 -2.74
CA SER A 67 -6.09 -2.18 -2.45
C SER A 67 -7.55 -2.02 -2.87
N ALA A 68 -8.41 -1.65 -1.92
CA ALA A 68 -9.79 -1.27 -2.22
C ALA A 68 -9.90 0.07 -2.97
N LEU A 69 -8.89 0.94 -2.87
CA LEU A 69 -8.98 2.33 -3.31
C LEU A 69 -9.10 2.48 -4.84
N PRO A 70 -8.31 1.80 -5.69
CA PRO A 70 -8.50 1.85 -7.14
C PRO A 70 -9.88 1.32 -7.58
N GLN A 71 -10.40 0.29 -6.91
CA GLN A 71 -11.74 -0.25 -7.21
C GLN A 71 -12.84 0.76 -6.86
N LEU A 72 -12.70 1.47 -5.74
CA LEU A 72 -13.63 2.54 -5.36
C LEU A 72 -13.67 3.64 -6.44
N TYR A 73 -12.50 4.09 -6.93
CA TYR A 73 -12.44 5.11 -7.98
C TYR A 73 -12.93 4.61 -9.35
N LEU A 74 -12.74 3.33 -9.68
CA LEU A 74 -13.37 2.72 -10.86
C LEU A 74 -14.90 2.75 -10.74
N GLY A 75 -15.44 2.48 -9.55
CA GLY A 75 -16.87 2.60 -9.26
C GLY A 75 -17.40 4.02 -9.46
N TYR A 76 -16.72 5.02 -8.89
CA TYR A 76 -17.09 6.42 -9.09
C TYR A 76 -17.02 6.83 -10.56
N THR A 77 -15.94 6.46 -11.26
CA THR A 77 -15.76 6.82 -12.67
C THR A 77 -16.83 6.18 -13.56
N ALA A 78 -17.16 4.91 -13.34
CA ALA A 78 -18.24 4.23 -14.05
C ALA A 78 -19.60 4.89 -13.78
N ALA A 79 -19.89 5.23 -12.52
CA ALA A 79 -21.13 5.92 -12.16
C ALA A 79 -21.22 7.31 -12.80
N SER A 80 -20.14 8.09 -12.80
CA SER A 80 -20.07 9.41 -13.45
C SER A 80 -20.21 9.34 -14.98
N ARG A 81 -19.83 8.20 -15.59
CA ARG A 81 -20.05 7.92 -17.01
C ARG A 81 -21.46 7.40 -17.32
N GLY A 82 -22.29 7.14 -16.30
CA GLY A 82 -23.64 6.60 -16.44
C GLY A 82 -23.71 5.06 -16.50
N ASP A 83 -22.60 4.35 -16.30
CA ASP A 83 -22.55 2.89 -16.25
C ASP A 83 -22.74 2.39 -14.81
N ALA A 84 -23.99 2.44 -14.35
CA ALA A 84 -24.36 2.01 -13.00
C ALA A 84 -24.09 0.51 -12.76
N ALA A 85 -24.20 -0.32 -13.80
CA ALA A 85 -23.99 -1.77 -13.69
C ALA A 85 -22.52 -2.09 -13.38
N SER A 86 -21.58 -1.50 -14.13
CA SER A 86 -20.16 -1.65 -13.85
C SER A 86 -19.78 -1.04 -12.49
N ALA A 87 -20.36 0.13 -12.16
CA ALA A 87 -20.08 0.80 -10.89
C ALA A 87 -20.41 -0.10 -9.69
N GLN A 88 -21.57 -0.77 -9.71
CA GLN A 88 -21.96 -1.70 -8.64
C GLN A 88 -20.97 -2.86 -8.47
N GLY A 89 -20.45 -3.39 -9.58
CA GLY A 89 -19.42 -4.43 -9.55
C GLY A 89 -18.14 -3.95 -8.86
N PHE A 90 -17.65 -2.76 -9.23
CA PHE A 90 -16.44 -2.18 -8.64
C PHE A 90 -16.61 -1.83 -7.15
N PHE A 91 -17.76 -1.29 -6.75
CA PHE A 91 -18.04 -1.02 -5.34
C PHE A 91 -18.12 -2.30 -4.51
N ARG A 92 -18.72 -3.36 -5.04
CA ARG A 92 -18.75 -4.67 -4.37
C ARG A 92 -17.36 -5.22 -4.15
N GLU A 93 -16.48 -5.11 -5.15
CA GLU A 93 -15.10 -5.57 -5.01
C GLU A 93 -14.29 -4.71 -4.04
N ALA A 94 -14.47 -3.38 -4.07
CA ALA A 94 -13.85 -2.48 -3.09
C ALA A 94 -14.24 -2.85 -1.65
N LEU A 95 -15.52 -3.16 -1.41
CA LEU A 95 -16.01 -3.62 -0.11
C LEU A 95 -15.39 -4.96 0.27
N ARG A 96 -15.34 -5.94 -0.65
CA ARG A 96 -14.72 -7.25 -0.41
C ARG A 96 -13.24 -7.09 0.01
N LEU A 97 -12.48 -6.26 -0.70
CA LEU A 97 -11.08 -5.99 -0.40
C LEU A 97 -10.90 -5.26 0.93
N ALA A 98 -11.80 -4.34 1.27
CA ALA A 98 -11.78 -3.63 2.55
C ALA A 98 -12.07 -4.59 3.72
N THR A 99 -13.04 -5.49 3.58
CA THR A 99 -13.36 -6.51 4.59
C THR A 99 -12.22 -7.50 4.77
N VAL A 100 -11.66 -8.04 3.68
CA VAL A 100 -10.50 -8.94 3.74
C VAL A 100 -9.29 -8.25 4.40
N ALA A 101 -9.07 -6.96 4.14
CA ALA A 101 -8.00 -6.21 4.79
C ALA A 101 -8.28 -5.91 6.28
N ALA A 102 -9.54 -5.84 6.69
CA ALA A 102 -9.95 -5.63 8.09
C ALA A 102 -9.78 -6.90 8.94
N ASP A 103 -10.00 -8.07 8.33
CA ASP A 103 -9.83 -9.37 8.96
C ASP A 103 -8.34 -9.78 9.11
N GLU A 104 -7.43 -9.08 8.42
CA GLU A 104 -5.97 -9.24 8.51
C GLU A 104 -5.37 -8.25 9.54
N PRO A 105 -5.01 -8.70 10.76
CA PRO A 105 -4.43 -7.84 11.80
C PRO A 105 -3.03 -7.38 11.39
N GLY A 106 -2.97 -6.23 10.71
CA GLY A 106 -1.72 -5.60 10.24
C GLY A 106 -1.88 -4.79 8.95
N GLN A 107 -2.91 -5.07 8.15
CA GLN A 107 -3.11 -4.44 6.83
C GLN A 107 -4.22 -3.38 6.82
N ALA A 108 -5.12 -3.40 7.81
CA ALA A 108 -6.30 -2.53 7.92
C ALA A 108 -6.00 -1.01 7.96
N ARG A 109 -4.91 -0.60 8.61
CA ARG A 109 -4.58 0.83 8.79
C ARG A 109 -3.72 1.43 7.67
N ALA A 110 -2.98 0.62 6.92
CA ALA A 110 -1.96 1.11 6.01
C ALA A 110 -2.48 1.47 4.60
N ARG A 111 -3.67 0.99 4.21
CA ARG A 111 -4.12 1.03 2.81
C ARG A 111 -5.12 2.13 2.46
N ILE A 112 -5.95 2.56 3.42
CA ILE A 112 -6.92 3.66 3.22
C ILE A 112 -6.25 5.01 3.50
N ALA A 113 -5.31 5.05 4.44
CA ALA A 113 -4.72 6.30 4.95
C ALA A 113 -3.50 6.82 4.18
N ARG A 114 -2.90 6.04 3.28
CA ARG A 114 -1.60 6.41 2.67
C ARG A 114 -1.70 7.49 1.58
N VAL A 115 -2.90 7.83 1.11
CA VAL A 115 -3.11 8.86 0.07
C VAL A 115 -4.25 9.82 0.45
N ALA A 116 -4.30 10.22 1.72
CA ALA A 116 -5.02 11.43 2.10
C ALA A 116 -3.96 12.54 2.30
N PRO A 117 -4.09 13.72 1.64
CA PRO A 117 -3.19 14.85 1.83
C PRO A 117 -3.25 15.42 3.25
#